data_AF-A0A1W2ED09-F1
#
_entry.id   AF-A0A1W2ED09-F1
#
_cell.length_a   1.000
_cell.length_b   1.000
_cell.length_c   1.000
_cell.angle_alpha   90.00
_cell.angle_beta   90.00
_cell.angle_gamma   90.00
#
_symmetry.space_group_name_H-M   'P 1'
#
loop_
_entity.id
_entity.type
_entity.pdbx_description
1 polymer ?
#
loop_
_entity_poly.entity_id
_entity_poly.type
_entity_poly.pdbx_seq_one_letter_code
_entity_poly.pdbx_strand_id
1 'polypeptide(L)'
;MVNFYQTRFFLAVFALILFSCIQVQAQQLPQINYQGVARKADGSPVMEQSIALRLTIRDGGATGSSVYSETRQRTTNKFGLYAVVIGSTGALSQTGSMTTVNWSTGNKFLQVEIDPAGGGSFIDMGTSQLQSVPYAIYASTAAPGGTAGGDLGGTYPNPTVTKLQGAAVSTAVPLNGQILKWNGTVWLPSDIAATIGKADATTDGYLSKADWLIFNGKATVTYVDAAILANSNALTAETTRATTAEGVLTTAVAAKEAAANKSTNVAADAASDTKYPSVKAIKTYVDGASATGTTG
;
A
#
# COMPACT_ATOMS: atom_id res chain seq x y z
N MET A 1 48.32 -30.19 12.19
CA MET A 1 47.18 -29.30 12.49
C MET A 1 47.59 -27.96 13.10
N VAL A 2 48.54 -27.91 14.04
CA VAL A 2 48.95 -26.67 14.74
C VAL A 2 49.39 -25.52 13.80
N ASN A 3 50.21 -25.80 12.78
CA ASN A 3 50.69 -24.75 11.84
C ASN A 3 49.57 -24.10 11.02
N PHE A 4 48.49 -24.84 10.71
CA PHE A 4 47.38 -24.31 9.92
C PHE A 4 46.54 -23.29 10.70
N TYR A 5 46.37 -23.51 12.01
CA TYR A 5 45.66 -22.57 12.88
C TYR A 5 46.50 -21.34 13.21
N GLN A 6 47.82 -21.50 13.36
CA GLN A 6 48.71 -20.35 13.62
C GLN A 6 48.78 -19.38 12.44
N THR A 7 48.93 -19.85 11.21
CA THR A 7 48.97 -18.96 10.03
C THR A 7 47.66 -18.19 9.86
N ARG A 8 46.51 -18.83 10.13
CA ARG A 8 45.19 -18.18 10.07
C ARG A 8 44.98 -17.16 11.19
N PHE A 9 45.53 -17.42 12.39
CA PHE A 9 45.50 -16.48 13.50
C PHE A 9 46.35 -15.23 13.21
N PHE A 10 47.56 -15.39 12.70
CA PHE A 10 48.41 -14.25 12.32
C PHE A 10 47.82 -13.42 11.17
N LEU A 11 47.21 -14.05 10.16
CA LEU A 11 46.50 -13.31 9.11
C LEU A 11 45.29 -12.55 9.65
N ALA A 12 44.53 -13.12 10.59
CA ALA A 12 43.38 -12.46 11.20
C ALA A 12 43.80 -11.24 12.04
N VAL A 13 44.88 -11.35 12.82
CA VAL A 13 45.43 -10.24 13.60
C VAL A 13 46.01 -9.14 12.71
N PHE A 14 46.72 -9.51 11.63
CA PHE A 14 47.24 -8.56 10.65
C PHE A 14 46.12 -7.82 9.90
N ALA A 15 45.06 -8.53 9.51
CA ALA A 15 43.87 -7.92 8.91
C ALA A 15 43.15 -6.97 9.89
N LEU A 16 43.10 -7.30 11.19
CA LEU A 16 42.51 -6.44 12.21
C LEU A 16 43.31 -5.14 12.44
N ILE A 17 44.65 -5.22 12.39
CA ILE A 17 45.56 -4.07 12.51
C ILE A 17 45.52 -3.19 11.24
N LEU A 18 45.37 -3.79 10.06
CA LEU A 18 45.16 -3.06 8.82
C LEU A 18 43.79 -2.39 8.74
N PHE A 19 42.75 -2.96 9.38
CA PHE A 19 41.42 -2.37 9.39
C PHE A 19 41.32 -1.18 10.36
N SER A 20 42.14 -1.13 11.41
CA SER A 20 42.19 -0.03 12.37
C SER A 20 43.02 1.18 11.90
N CYS A 21 43.85 1.05 10.85
CA CYS A 21 44.70 2.13 10.35
C CYS A 21 44.09 2.99 9.22
N ILE A 22 42.83 2.77 8.80
CA ILE A 22 42.20 3.48 7.66
C ILE A 22 41.25 4.61 8.11
N GLN A 23 41.27 5.02 9.38
CA GLN A 23 40.43 6.13 9.87
C GLN A 23 41.22 7.45 9.95
N VAL A 24 41.85 7.84 8.84
CA VAL A 24 42.28 9.25 8.68
C VAL A 24 41.15 9.97 7.97
N GLN A 25 40.14 10.40 8.73
CA GLN A 25 39.22 11.42 8.23
C GLN A 25 39.97 12.75 8.26
N ALA A 26 40.45 13.20 7.10
CA ALA A 26 40.84 14.59 6.91
C ALA A 26 39.57 15.45 6.88
N GLN A 27 38.91 15.63 8.03
CA GLN A 27 37.82 16.59 8.12
C GLN A 27 38.45 17.98 8.13
N GLN A 28 38.19 18.75 7.07
CA GLN A 28 38.56 20.16 7.05
C GLN A 28 37.78 20.88 8.16
N LEU A 29 38.50 21.32 9.20
CA LEU A 29 37.90 22.07 10.30
C LEU A 29 37.38 23.41 9.78
N PRO A 30 36.23 23.92 10.25
CA PRO A 30 35.84 25.30 10.00
C PRO A 30 36.95 26.25 10.48
N GLN A 31 37.47 27.07 9.57
CA GLN A 31 38.57 27.99 9.81
C GLN A 31 38.24 29.38 9.28
N ILE A 32 38.76 30.42 9.93
CA ILE A 32 38.53 31.81 9.53
C ILE A 32 39.88 32.48 9.33
N ASN A 33 40.10 33.04 8.13
CA ASN A 33 41.24 33.92 7.89
C ASN A 33 41.00 35.27 8.57
N TYR A 34 41.97 35.73 9.34
CA TYR A 34 41.94 37.03 9.97
C TYR A 34 43.30 37.73 9.81
N GLN A 35 43.26 39.03 9.52
CA GLN A 35 44.43 39.87 9.44
C GLN A 35 44.17 41.16 10.20
N GLY A 36 45.20 41.68 10.85
CA GLY A 36 45.13 42.92 11.58
C GLY A 36 46.46 43.65 11.56
N VAL A 37 46.42 44.93 11.89
CA VAL A 37 47.62 45.76 12.03
C VAL A 37 47.71 46.21 13.48
N ALA A 38 48.70 45.73 14.20
CA ALA A 38 48.97 46.13 15.57
C ALA A 38 49.65 47.50 15.60
N ARG A 39 49.06 48.44 16.33
CA ARG A 39 49.58 49.80 16.55
C ARG A 39 49.70 50.09 18.03
N LYS A 40 50.67 50.93 18.38
CA LYS A 40 50.79 51.52 19.72
C LYS A 40 49.76 52.64 19.89
N ALA A 41 49.61 53.13 21.11
CA ALA A 41 48.68 54.23 21.43
C ALA A 41 48.98 55.52 20.65
N ASP A 42 50.23 55.74 20.24
CA ASP A 42 50.65 56.88 19.41
C ASP A 42 50.38 56.67 17.89
N GLY A 43 49.81 55.53 17.51
CA GLY A 43 49.51 55.17 16.12
C GLY A 43 50.68 54.53 15.36
N SER A 44 51.89 54.48 15.92
CA SER A 44 53.04 53.80 15.31
C SER A 44 52.84 52.28 15.27
N PRO A 45 53.39 51.55 14.27
CA PRO A 45 53.23 50.11 14.21
C PRO A 45 54.01 49.40 15.32
N VAL A 46 53.43 48.32 15.84
CA VAL A 46 54.16 47.34 16.65
C VAL A 46 54.97 46.48 15.68
N MET A 47 56.21 46.87 15.40
CA MET A 47 57.03 46.30 14.32
C MET A 47 57.86 45.09 14.78
N GLU A 48 57.86 44.02 13.97
CA GLU A 48 58.74 42.85 14.13
C GLU A 48 58.74 42.24 15.55
N GLN A 49 57.58 42.30 16.21
CA GLN A 49 57.42 41.91 17.61
C GLN A 49 56.48 40.71 17.74
N SER A 50 56.81 39.79 18.66
CA SER A 50 55.91 38.71 19.03
C SER A 50 54.78 39.25 19.90
N ILE A 51 53.56 39.19 19.37
CA ILE A 51 52.33 39.59 20.06
C ILE A 51 51.51 38.34 20.40
N ALA A 52 50.70 38.42 21.46
CA ALA A 52 49.69 37.42 21.75
C ALA A 52 48.31 37.97 21.37
N LEU A 53 47.48 37.14 20.77
CA LEU A 53 46.12 37.45 20.37
C LEU A 53 45.18 36.47 21.07
N ARG A 54 44.09 36.97 21.65
CA ARG A 54 42.96 36.14 22.07
C ARG A 54 41.78 36.46 21.15
N LEU A 55 41.27 35.43 20.50
CA LEU A 55 40.28 35.53 19.43
C LEU A 55 39.06 34.74 19.90
N THR A 56 37.97 35.45 20.19
CA THR A 56 36.77 34.86 20.78
C THR A 56 35.58 35.02 19.85
N ILE A 57 34.94 33.91 19.48
CA ILE A 57 33.67 33.91 18.75
C ILE A 57 32.53 33.97 19.77
N ARG A 58 31.69 35.00 19.62
CA ARG A 58 30.50 35.23 20.43
C ARG A 58 29.24 34.95 19.63
N ASP A 59 28.23 34.41 20.30
CA ASP A 59 26.94 34.06 19.70
C ASP A 59 25.83 35.04 20.08
N GLY A 60 25.01 35.43 19.10
CA GLY A 60 23.80 36.22 19.30
C GLY A 60 24.02 37.74 19.51
N GLY A 61 25.26 38.20 19.70
CA GLY A 61 25.56 39.62 19.86
C GLY A 61 27.01 39.91 20.22
N ALA A 62 27.39 41.20 20.23
CA ALA A 62 28.74 41.65 20.58
C ALA A 62 29.13 41.33 22.04
N THR A 63 28.16 41.24 22.94
CA THR A 63 28.34 40.82 24.34
C THR A 63 27.80 39.41 24.60
N GLY A 64 27.50 38.66 23.54
CA GLY A 64 26.94 37.32 23.59
C GLY A 64 27.87 36.28 24.22
N SER A 65 27.38 35.06 24.39
CA SER A 65 28.15 33.96 25.00
C SER A 65 29.37 33.60 24.16
N SER A 66 30.50 33.33 24.82
CA SER A 66 31.68 32.78 24.15
C SER A 66 31.41 31.32 23.79
N VAL A 67 31.35 31.04 22.49
CA VAL A 67 31.17 29.66 21.97
C VAL A 67 32.49 29.03 21.54
N TYR A 68 33.50 29.86 21.30
CA TYR A 68 34.85 29.44 20.96
C TYR A 68 35.84 30.54 21.30
N SER A 69 37.00 30.18 21.84
CA SER A 69 38.11 31.11 22.05
C SER A 69 39.44 30.41 21.81
N GLU A 70 40.39 31.09 21.16
CA GLU A 70 41.77 30.63 21.06
C GLU A 70 42.79 31.75 21.31
N THR A 71 43.93 31.37 21.87
CA THR A 71 45.08 32.26 22.05
C THR A 71 46.20 31.90 21.08
N ARG A 72 46.82 32.90 20.44
CA ARG A 72 47.85 32.73 19.42
C ARG A 72 49.03 33.65 19.66
N GLN A 73 50.24 33.15 19.41
CA GLN A 73 51.42 33.99 19.22
C GLN A 73 51.60 34.27 17.73
N ARG A 74 51.82 35.53 17.36
CA ARG A 74 52.16 35.94 16.01
C ARG A 74 53.24 37.01 16.05
N THR A 75 54.17 36.96 15.11
CA THR A 75 55.14 38.03 14.90
C THR A 75 54.59 39.00 13.86
N THR A 76 54.55 40.28 14.19
CA THR A 76 54.14 41.33 13.25
C THR A 76 55.25 41.59 12.21
N ASN A 77 54.91 42.13 11.04
CA ASN A 77 55.91 42.64 10.10
C ASN A 77 56.32 44.09 10.43
N LYS A 78 57.16 44.69 9.59
CA LYS A 78 57.62 46.10 9.73
C LYS A 78 56.49 47.15 9.76
N PHE A 79 55.31 46.79 9.26
CA PHE A 79 54.12 47.65 9.24
C PHE A 79 53.12 47.31 10.35
N GLY A 80 53.45 46.39 11.27
CA GLY A 80 52.56 45.92 12.31
C GLY A 80 51.52 44.89 11.85
N LEU A 81 51.56 44.46 10.58
CA LEU A 81 50.62 43.48 10.05
C LEU A 81 50.91 42.09 10.62
N TYR A 82 49.85 41.39 11.00
CA TYR A 82 49.85 39.98 11.34
C TYR A 82 48.70 39.26 10.64
N ALA A 83 48.88 37.96 10.42
CA ALA A 83 47.86 37.08 9.86
C ALA A 83 47.68 35.86 10.77
N VAL A 84 46.45 35.39 10.88
CA VAL A 84 46.08 34.21 11.67
C VAL A 84 44.94 33.47 10.99
N VAL A 85 44.97 32.15 11.09
CA VAL A 85 43.86 31.27 10.69
C VAL A 85 43.23 30.73 11.96
N ILE A 86 42.08 31.29 12.33
CA ILE A 86 41.34 30.94 13.54
C ILE A 86 40.83 29.50 13.39
N GLY A 87 41.00 28.67 14.43
CA GLY A 87 40.59 27.26 14.39
C GLY A 87 41.61 26.32 13.76
N SER A 88 42.75 26.84 13.27
CA SER A 88 43.84 25.99 12.77
C SER A 88 44.62 25.31 13.92
N THR A 89 45.55 24.41 13.61
CA THR A 89 46.48 23.89 14.61
C THR A 89 47.44 24.97 15.13
N GLY A 90 47.98 24.80 16.35
CA GLY A 90 49.00 25.72 16.90
C GLY A 90 48.45 26.90 17.69
N ALA A 91 47.27 26.77 18.30
CA ALA A 91 46.82 27.66 19.36
C ALA A 91 47.60 27.35 20.65
N LEU A 92 47.94 28.38 21.43
CA LEU A 92 48.55 28.20 22.75
C LEU A 92 47.54 27.67 23.78
N SER A 93 46.29 28.12 23.64
CA SER A 93 45.16 27.68 24.47
C SER A 93 43.88 27.77 23.66
N GLN A 94 42.91 26.92 23.96
CA GLN A 94 41.62 26.87 23.28
C GLN A 94 40.51 26.55 24.29
N THR A 95 39.33 27.14 24.10
CA THR A 95 38.11 26.79 24.82
C THR A 95 36.96 26.68 23.81
N GLY A 96 36.13 25.66 23.95
CA GLY A 96 35.15 25.29 22.92
C GLY A 96 35.79 24.63 21.70
N SER A 97 34.98 24.30 20.69
CA SER A 97 35.44 23.72 19.43
C SER A 97 34.78 24.39 18.24
N MET A 98 35.56 24.69 17.20
CA MET A 98 35.05 25.23 15.92
C MET A 98 34.04 24.31 15.24
N THR A 99 34.11 23.00 15.50
CA THR A 99 33.17 22.00 14.95
C THR A 99 31.81 22.01 15.65
N THR A 100 31.76 22.45 16.90
CA THR A 100 30.52 22.47 17.69
C THR A 100 29.84 23.84 17.69
N VAL A 101 30.50 24.88 17.15
CA VAL A 101 29.85 26.18 16.97
C VAL A 101 28.67 26.02 16.03
N ASN A 102 27.47 26.40 16.49
CA ASN A 102 26.28 26.39 15.66
C ASN A 102 26.33 27.58 14.67
N TRP A 103 26.76 27.33 13.45
CA TRP A 103 26.84 28.32 12.37
C TRP A 103 25.51 28.58 11.64
N SER A 104 24.49 27.72 11.87
CA SER A 104 23.20 27.78 11.16
C SER A 104 22.21 28.80 11.72
N THR A 105 22.41 29.23 12.96
CA THR A 105 21.50 30.15 13.66
C THR A 105 22.28 31.21 14.42
N GLY A 106 21.73 32.41 14.51
CA GLY A 106 22.31 33.51 15.27
C GLY A 106 23.55 34.12 14.61
N ASN A 107 23.62 35.45 14.64
CA ASN A 107 24.79 36.18 14.14
C ASN A 107 26.00 35.87 15.02
N LYS A 108 27.15 35.63 14.38
CA LYS A 108 28.43 35.42 15.07
C LYS A 108 29.24 36.71 15.08
N PHE A 109 29.96 36.92 16.17
CA PHE A 109 30.81 38.08 16.37
C PHE A 109 32.22 37.64 16.74
N LEU A 110 33.24 38.31 16.23
CA LEU A 110 34.63 38.11 16.62
C LEU A 110 35.05 39.24 17.57
N GLN A 111 35.35 38.88 18.81
CA GLN A 111 36.08 39.73 19.74
C GLN A 111 37.57 39.46 19.58
N VAL A 112 38.35 40.54 19.52
CA VAL A 112 39.80 40.49 19.37
C VAL A 112 40.42 41.16 20.57
N GLU A 113 41.37 40.48 21.20
CA GLU A 113 42.15 41.04 22.29
C GLU A 113 43.63 40.81 22.00
N ILE A 114 44.48 41.76 22.40
CA ILE A 114 45.92 41.74 22.09
C ILE A 114 46.75 41.98 23.34
N ASP A 115 47.84 41.23 23.49
CA ASP A 115 48.97 41.59 24.34
C ASP A 115 50.16 41.95 23.42
N PRO A 116 50.50 43.24 23.27
CA PRO A 116 51.60 43.67 22.42
C PRO A 116 52.98 43.16 22.87
N ALA A 117 53.14 42.77 24.14
CA ALA A 117 54.37 42.21 24.67
C ALA A 117 54.44 40.68 24.50
N GLY A 118 53.36 40.04 24.02
CA GLY A 118 53.31 38.60 23.83
C GLY A 118 53.18 37.80 25.14
N GLY A 119 52.72 38.43 26.22
CA GLY A 119 52.45 37.77 27.49
C GLY A 119 51.01 37.25 27.60
N GLY A 120 50.38 37.53 28.75
CA GLY A 120 48.99 37.19 29.05
C GLY A 120 48.11 38.38 29.43
N SER A 121 48.60 39.61 29.28
CA SER A 121 47.90 40.84 29.64
C SER A 121 47.16 41.39 28.42
N PHE A 122 45.98 40.82 28.16
CA PHE A 122 45.18 41.16 26.98
C PHE A 122 44.41 42.48 27.14
N ILE A 123 44.43 43.27 26.08
CA ILE A 123 43.65 44.50 25.91
C ILE A 123 42.58 44.23 24.86
N ASP A 124 41.32 44.55 25.16
CA ASP A 124 40.20 44.38 24.23
C ASP A 124 40.27 45.40 23.08
N MET A 125 40.35 44.89 21.85
CA MET A 125 40.36 45.67 20.61
C MET A 125 38.96 45.80 19.99
N GLY A 126 37.94 45.31 20.68
CA GLY A 126 36.54 45.40 20.30
C GLY A 126 35.99 44.13 19.69
N THR A 127 34.69 44.16 19.43
CA THR A 127 33.92 43.04 18.88
C THR A 127 33.19 43.46 17.62
N SER A 128 33.34 42.69 16.54
CA SER A 128 32.73 42.96 15.23
C SER A 128 31.92 41.76 14.74
N GLN A 129 30.81 41.99 14.04
CA GLN A 129 30.01 40.91 13.46
C GLN A 129 30.77 40.24 12.32
N LEU A 130 30.82 38.90 12.32
CA LEU A 130 31.28 38.12 11.19
C LEU A 130 30.21 38.15 10.10
N GLN A 131 30.58 38.69 8.94
CA GLN A 131 29.73 38.71 7.75
C GLN A 131 30.02 37.51 6.85
N SER A 132 29.05 37.17 5.99
CA SER A 132 29.23 36.10 5.02
C SER A 132 30.30 36.46 3.99
N VAL A 133 31.22 35.53 3.72
CA VAL A 133 32.17 35.64 2.59
C VAL A 133 31.52 35.15 1.30
N PRO A 134 31.92 35.62 0.10
CA PRO A 134 31.28 35.23 -1.16
C PRO A 134 31.17 33.71 -1.39
N TYR A 135 32.17 32.93 -0.95
CA TYR A 135 32.12 31.46 -1.04
C TYR A 135 31.09 30.83 -0.08
N ALA A 136 30.84 31.45 1.07
CA ALA A 136 29.81 30.99 2.03
C ALA A 136 28.38 31.31 1.55
N ILE A 137 28.21 32.37 0.74
CA ILE A 137 26.91 32.71 0.13
C ILE A 137 26.47 31.61 -0.84
N TYR A 138 27.40 31.04 -1.60
CA TYR A 138 27.10 29.92 -2.52
C TYR A 138 26.68 28.64 -1.78
N ALA A 139 27.15 28.41 -0.56
CA ALA A 139 26.72 27.26 0.24
C ALA A 139 25.25 27.34 0.70
N SER A 140 24.68 28.56 0.78
CA SER A 140 23.26 28.77 1.11
C SER A 140 22.34 28.52 -0.09
N THR A 141 22.83 28.74 -1.31
CA THR A 141 22.07 28.54 -2.56
C THR A 141 22.38 27.21 -3.24
N ALA A 142 23.41 26.49 -2.80
CA ALA A 142 23.73 25.17 -3.32
C ALA A 142 22.60 24.19 -2.98
N ALA A 143 22.13 23.46 -3.98
CA ALA A 143 21.27 22.32 -3.73
C ALA A 143 21.97 21.36 -2.74
N PRO A 144 21.24 20.69 -1.84
CA PRO A 144 21.81 19.74 -0.91
C PRO A 144 22.74 18.77 -1.65
N GLY A 145 23.88 18.45 -1.05
CA GLY A 145 24.84 17.49 -1.57
C GLY A 145 24.97 16.28 -0.66
N GLY A 146 25.61 15.22 -1.16
CA GLY A 146 25.90 14.02 -0.37
C GLY A 146 24.82 12.94 -0.45
N THR A 147 25.01 11.88 0.33
CA THR A 147 24.11 10.71 0.38
C THR A 147 22.76 11.08 0.99
N ALA A 148 21.68 10.66 0.33
CA ALA A 148 20.34 10.84 0.87
C ALA A 148 20.11 9.92 2.09
N GLY A 149 19.37 10.42 3.08
CA GLY A 149 19.04 9.70 4.30
C GLY A 149 17.60 9.21 4.34
N GLY A 150 17.29 8.35 5.32
CA GLY A 150 15.95 7.85 5.57
C GLY A 150 15.44 6.90 4.49
N ASP A 151 14.30 7.24 3.91
CA ASP A 151 13.60 6.43 2.90
C ASP A 151 14.09 6.69 1.46
N LEU A 152 14.91 7.72 1.29
CA LEU A 152 15.57 8.05 0.04
C LEU A 152 16.86 7.23 -0.09
N GLY A 153 17.21 6.91 -1.33
CA GLY A 153 18.51 6.37 -1.70
C GLY A 153 19.22 7.25 -2.73
N GLY A 154 20.48 6.93 -3.00
CA GLY A 154 21.34 7.71 -3.90
C GLY A 154 21.89 8.97 -3.26
N THR A 155 22.12 9.99 -4.07
CA THR A 155 22.73 11.27 -3.64
C THR A 155 21.88 12.45 -4.07
N TYR A 156 21.85 13.49 -3.24
CA TYR A 156 21.30 14.77 -3.65
C TYR A 156 22.14 15.38 -4.80
N PRO A 157 21.54 16.20 -5.68
CA PRO A 157 20.19 16.79 -5.56
C PRO A 157 19.05 15.90 -6.09
N ASN A 158 19.34 14.77 -6.72
CA ASN A 158 18.35 13.91 -7.37
C ASN A 158 18.26 12.52 -6.72
N PRO A 159 17.82 12.42 -5.45
CA PRO A 159 17.64 11.12 -4.82
C PRO A 159 16.45 10.36 -5.40
N THR A 160 16.40 9.06 -5.16
CA THR A 160 15.25 8.21 -5.51
C THR A 160 14.56 7.70 -4.25
N VAL A 161 13.25 7.50 -4.28
CA VAL A 161 12.53 6.82 -3.20
C VAL A 161 12.86 5.32 -3.27
N THR A 162 13.56 4.80 -2.26
CA THR A 162 13.94 3.38 -2.18
C THR A 162 13.15 2.62 -1.11
N LYS A 163 12.55 3.35 -0.17
CA LYS A 163 11.73 2.81 0.91
C LYS A 163 10.52 3.70 1.14
N LEU A 164 9.54 3.17 1.87
CA LEU A 164 8.40 3.89 2.43
C LEU A 164 8.17 3.36 3.85
N GLN A 165 8.29 4.26 4.83
CA GLN A 165 8.23 3.95 6.26
C GLN A 165 9.26 2.88 6.67
N GLY A 166 10.48 2.98 6.13
CA GLY A 166 11.58 2.04 6.39
C GLY A 166 11.50 0.72 5.62
N ALA A 167 10.37 0.42 4.98
CA ALA A 167 10.21 -0.80 4.19
C ALA A 167 10.55 -0.57 2.72
N ALA A 168 11.24 -1.51 2.09
CA ALA A 168 11.70 -1.37 0.70
C ALA A 168 10.55 -1.16 -0.29
N VAL A 169 10.81 -0.36 -1.34
CA VAL A 169 9.97 -0.25 -2.54
C VAL A 169 10.61 -1.09 -3.64
N SER A 170 9.81 -1.95 -4.27
CA SER A 170 10.25 -2.82 -5.36
C SER A 170 10.75 -2.01 -6.56
N THR A 171 11.79 -2.52 -7.22
CA THR A 171 12.30 -1.95 -8.48
C THR A 171 11.53 -2.44 -9.71
N ALA A 172 10.48 -3.25 -9.53
CA ALA A 172 9.64 -3.70 -10.64
C ALA A 172 8.86 -2.51 -11.23
N VAL A 173 8.89 -2.39 -12.57
CA VAL A 173 8.13 -1.35 -13.28
C VAL A 173 6.63 -1.64 -13.16
N PRO A 174 5.81 -0.72 -12.62
CA PRO A 174 4.36 -0.90 -12.55
C PRO A 174 3.74 -1.02 -13.94
N LEU A 175 2.80 -1.95 -14.10
CA LEU A 175 1.94 -1.99 -15.29
C LEU A 175 0.75 -1.02 -15.13
N ASN A 176 0.13 -0.66 -16.27
CA ASN A 176 -1.06 0.19 -16.24
C ASN A 176 -2.19 -0.47 -15.42
N GLY A 177 -2.76 0.28 -14.47
CA GLY A 177 -3.81 -0.21 -13.57
C GLY A 177 -3.32 -0.85 -12.25
N GLN A 178 -2.02 -1.01 -12.07
CA GLN A 178 -1.47 -1.53 -10.81
C GLN A 178 -1.34 -0.44 -9.74
N ILE A 179 -1.48 -0.85 -8.49
CA ILE A 179 -1.29 -0.01 -7.31
C ILE A 179 -0.08 -0.49 -6.51
N LEU A 180 0.52 0.40 -5.73
CA LEU A 180 1.56 0.01 -4.78
C LEU A 180 0.91 -0.67 -3.57
N LYS A 181 1.25 -1.95 -3.34
CA LYS A 181 0.66 -2.77 -2.28
C LYS A 181 1.74 -3.32 -1.36
N TRP A 182 1.50 -3.22 -0.05
CA TRP A 182 2.32 -3.88 0.96
C TRP A 182 2.02 -5.38 0.98
N ASN A 183 3.04 -6.22 0.86
CA ASN A 183 2.89 -7.68 0.93
C ASN A 183 3.36 -8.31 2.26
N GLY A 184 3.72 -7.50 3.25
CA GLY A 184 4.34 -7.96 4.51
C GLY A 184 5.86 -7.85 4.56
N THR A 185 6.54 -7.55 3.45
CA THR A 185 8.01 -7.41 3.41
C THR A 185 8.50 -6.27 2.51
N VAL A 186 7.83 -6.04 1.37
CA VAL A 186 8.18 -5.01 0.38
C VAL A 186 6.90 -4.35 -0.16
N TRP A 187 6.99 -3.07 -0.48
CA TRP A 187 5.97 -2.37 -1.28
C TRP A 187 6.20 -2.70 -2.75
N LEU A 188 5.25 -3.37 -3.41
CA LEU A 188 5.39 -3.72 -4.83
C LEU A 188 4.14 -3.34 -5.65
N PRO A 189 4.29 -3.14 -6.97
CA PRO A 189 3.13 -3.03 -7.84
C PRO A 189 2.32 -4.32 -7.81
N SER A 190 1.01 -4.19 -7.61
CA SER A 190 0.07 -5.30 -7.58
C SER A 190 -1.23 -4.87 -8.22
N ASP A 191 -1.92 -5.83 -8.84
CA ASP A 191 -3.30 -5.62 -9.25
C ASP A 191 -4.17 -5.37 -8.02
N ILE A 192 -5.24 -4.62 -8.21
CA ILE A 192 -6.27 -4.46 -7.19
C ILE A 192 -7.04 -5.78 -7.07
N ALA A 193 -6.68 -6.59 -6.07
CA ALA A 193 -7.54 -7.69 -5.67
C ALA A 193 -8.77 -7.09 -4.99
N ALA A 194 -9.95 -7.20 -5.61
CA ALA A 194 -11.20 -6.92 -4.93
C ALA A 194 -11.39 -7.98 -3.84
N THR A 195 -10.94 -7.68 -2.62
CA THR A 195 -11.19 -8.50 -1.41
C THR A 195 -12.64 -8.35 -0.94
N ILE A 196 -13.57 -8.07 -1.84
CA ILE A 196 -14.99 -8.10 -1.49
C ILE A 196 -15.37 -9.58 -1.53
N GLY A 197 -15.80 -10.14 -0.40
CA GLY A 197 -16.31 -11.51 -0.35
C GLY A 197 -17.59 -11.65 -1.17
N LYS A 198 -17.97 -12.88 -1.52
CA LYS A 198 -19.32 -13.12 -2.05
C LYS A 198 -20.32 -12.72 -0.96
N ALA A 199 -21.38 -12.00 -1.33
CA ALA A 199 -22.47 -11.71 -0.40
C ALA A 199 -23.10 -13.02 0.11
N ASP A 200 -23.41 -13.06 1.40
CA ASP A 200 -24.17 -14.14 2.03
C ASP A 200 -25.33 -13.57 2.87
N ALA A 201 -26.04 -14.41 3.62
CA ALA A 201 -27.19 -13.98 4.42
C ALA A 201 -26.84 -13.01 5.56
N THR A 202 -25.56 -12.82 5.86
CA THR A 202 -25.05 -12.07 7.01
C THR A 202 -23.99 -11.02 6.66
N THR A 203 -23.45 -11.06 5.45
CA THR A 203 -22.33 -10.22 5.01
C THR A 203 -22.62 -9.61 3.64
N ASP A 204 -22.50 -8.28 3.55
CA ASP A 204 -22.55 -7.57 2.28
C ASP A 204 -21.34 -7.94 1.40
N GLY A 205 -21.55 -8.02 0.08
CA GLY A 205 -20.51 -8.43 -0.85
C GLY A 205 -20.93 -8.39 -2.32
N TYR A 206 -20.17 -9.04 -3.20
CA TYR A 206 -20.56 -9.17 -4.60
C TYR A 206 -21.56 -10.33 -4.79
N LEU A 207 -22.51 -10.16 -5.70
CA LEU A 207 -23.40 -11.24 -6.12
C LEU A 207 -22.67 -12.14 -7.12
N SER A 208 -22.77 -13.47 -6.96
CA SER A 208 -22.23 -14.38 -7.98
C SER A 208 -22.97 -14.19 -9.30
N LYS A 209 -22.39 -14.64 -10.42
CA LYS A 209 -23.08 -14.59 -11.73
C LYS A 209 -24.48 -15.21 -11.67
N ALA A 210 -24.64 -16.33 -10.96
CA ALA A 210 -25.93 -16.99 -10.77
C ALA A 210 -26.91 -16.13 -9.96
N ASP A 211 -26.46 -15.58 -8.83
CA ASP A 211 -27.29 -14.71 -7.98
C ASP A 211 -27.66 -13.42 -8.72
N TRP A 212 -26.76 -12.87 -9.55
CA TRP A 212 -27.01 -11.71 -10.41
C TRP A 212 -28.02 -12.00 -11.51
N LEU A 213 -27.98 -13.20 -12.10
CA LEU A 213 -28.98 -13.65 -13.08
C LEU A 213 -30.36 -13.79 -12.43
N ILE A 214 -30.42 -14.26 -11.18
CA ILE A 214 -31.68 -14.33 -10.40
C ILE A 214 -32.19 -12.93 -10.07
N PHE A 215 -31.34 -12.05 -9.51
CA PHE A 215 -31.71 -10.67 -9.15
C PHE A 215 -32.24 -9.86 -10.35
N ASN A 216 -31.63 -10.01 -11.52
CA ASN A 216 -32.06 -9.32 -12.75
C ASN A 216 -33.15 -10.06 -13.55
N GLY A 217 -33.72 -11.15 -13.01
CA GLY A 217 -34.77 -11.92 -13.69
C GLY A 217 -34.34 -12.56 -15.02
N LYS A 218 -33.02 -12.80 -15.20
CA LYS A 218 -32.42 -13.39 -16.41
C LYS A 218 -32.14 -14.90 -16.27
N ALA A 219 -32.29 -15.46 -15.07
CA ALA A 219 -32.35 -16.91 -14.86
C ALA A 219 -33.82 -17.37 -14.94
N THR A 220 -34.04 -18.57 -15.49
CA THR A 220 -35.32 -19.27 -15.36
C THR A 220 -35.51 -19.65 -13.89
N VAL A 221 -36.22 -18.80 -13.14
CA VAL A 221 -36.59 -19.11 -11.78
C VAL A 221 -37.77 -20.08 -11.86
N THR A 222 -37.58 -21.32 -11.42
CA THR A 222 -38.71 -22.20 -11.09
C THR A 222 -39.29 -21.64 -9.80
N TYR A 223 -40.13 -20.62 -9.91
CA TYR A 223 -40.92 -20.17 -8.77
C TYR A 223 -41.86 -21.32 -8.44
N VAL A 224 -41.55 -22.08 -7.39
CA VAL A 224 -42.60 -22.75 -6.63
C VAL A 224 -43.29 -21.64 -5.83
N ASP A 225 -43.98 -20.74 -6.54
CA ASP A 225 -44.94 -19.93 -5.83
C ASP A 225 -46.00 -20.92 -5.32
N ALA A 226 -46.36 -20.78 -4.05
CA ALA A 226 -47.27 -21.72 -3.41
C ALA A 226 -48.64 -21.77 -4.14
N ALA A 227 -48.99 -20.73 -4.91
CA ALA A 227 -50.23 -20.64 -5.67
C ALA A 227 -50.22 -21.48 -6.95
N ILE A 228 -49.11 -21.57 -7.67
CA ILE A 228 -48.89 -22.39 -8.86
C ILE A 228 -48.89 -23.86 -8.45
N LEU A 229 -48.22 -24.20 -7.34
CA LEU A 229 -48.24 -25.57 -6.82
C LEU A 229 -49.66 -25.97 -6.38
N ALA A 230 -50.39 -25.07 -5.70
CA ALA A 230 -51.78 -25.28 -5.34
C ALA A 230 -52.68 -25.48 -6.58
N ASN A 231 -52.52 -24.65 -7.61
CA ASN A 231 -53.27 -24.78 -8.86
C ASN A 231 -52.94 -26.08 -9.61
N SER A 232 -51.67 -26.50 -9.64
CA SER A 232 -51.25 -27.76 -10.26
C SER A 232 -51.86 -28.97 -9.54
N ASN A 233 -51.88 -28.94 -8.20
CA ASN A 233 -52.50 -29.99 -7.39
C ASN A 233 -54.03 -30.02 -7.60
N ALA A 234 -54.67 -28.85 -7.63
CA ALA A 234 -56.11 -28.74 -7.90
C ALA A 234 -56.48 -29.28 -9.29
N LEU A 235 -55.70 -28.96 -10.32
CA LEU A 235 -55.92 -29.45 -11.68
C LEU A 235 -55.75 -30.97 -11.78
N THR A 236 -54.75 -31.52 -11.09
CA THR A 236 -54.52 -32.97 -11.02
C THR A 236 -55.68 -33.68 -10.32
N ALA A 237 -56.20 -33.09 -9.24
CA ALA A 237 -57.36 -33.61 -8.52
C ALA A 237 -58.63 -33.58 -9.38
N GLU A 238 -58.87 -32.48 -10.12
CA GLU A 238 -60.01 -32.38 -11.04
C GLU A 238 -59.91 -33.40 -12.18
N THR A 239 -58.72 -33.56 -12.77
CA THR A 239 -58.48 -34.56 -13.83
C THR A 239 -58.80 -35.97 -13.33
N THR A 240 -58.39 -36.31 -12.11
CA THR A 240 -58.66 -37.61 -11.49
C THR A 240 -60.16 -37.82 -11.26
N ARG A 241 -60.85 -36.79 -10.73
CA ARG A 241 -62.30 -36.83 -10.52
C ARG A 241 -63.07 -36.99 -11.83
N ALA A 242 -62.71 -36.23 -12.86
CA ALA A 242 -63.33 -36.30 -14.18
C ALA A 242 -63.16 -37.68 -14.82
N THR A 243 -61.93 -38.21 -14.81
CA THR A 243 -61.62 -39.55 -15.33
C THR A 243 -62.43 -40.64 -14.61
N THR A 244 -62.56 -40.53 -13.28
CA THR A 244 -63.37 -41.47 -12.49
C THR A 244 -64.85 -41.39 -12.87
N ALA A 245 -65.39 -40.18 -13.00
CA ALA A 245 -66.79 -39.97 -13.39
C ALA A 245 -67.07 -40.51 -14.79
N GLU A 246 -66.14 -40.32 -15.74
CA GLU A 246 -66.24 -40.87 -17.09
C GLU A 246 -66.23 -42.40 -17.11
N GLY A 247 -65.38 -43.03 -16.28
CA GLY A 247 -65.38 -44.49 -16.10
C GLY A 247 -66.69 -45.03 -15.53
N VAL A 248 -67.27 -44.34 -14.54
CA VAL A 248 -68.59 -44.68 -13.98
C VAL A 248 -69.68 -44.55 -15.04
N LEU A 249 -69.68 -43.46 -15.82
CA LEU A 249 -70.64 -43.24 -16.89
C LEU A 249 -70.54 -44.34 -17.97
N THR A 250 -69.33 -44.68 -18.39
CA THR A 250 -69.07 -45.75 -19.36
C THR A 250 -69.67 -47.08 -18.89
N THR A 251 -69.45 -47.42 -17.62
CA THR A 251 -70.01 -48.64 -17.00
C THR A 251 -71.54 -48.60 -16.94
N ALA A 252 -72.12 -47.48 -16.53
CA ALA A 252 -73.57 -47.31 -16.42
C ALA A 252 -74.28 -47.41 -17.79
N VAL A 253 -73.68 -46.85 -18.85
CA VAL A 253 -74.19 -46.98 -20.22
C VAL A 253 -74.12 -48.43 -20.70
N ALA A 254 -72.99 -49.12 -20.48
CA ALA A 254 -72.85 -50.53 -20.83
C ALA A 254 -73.88 -51.42 -20.12
N ALA A 255 -74.25 -51.10 -18.87
CA ALA A 255 -75.28 -51.83 -18.14
C ALA A 255 -76.70 -51.64 -18.70
N LYS A 256 -76.99 -50.49 -19.35
CA LYS A 256 -78.30 -50.26 -20.00
C LYS A 256 -78.48 -51.09 -21.27
N GLU A 257 -77.39 -51.40 -21.97
CA GLU A 257 -77.42 -52.25 -23.16
C GLU A 257 -76.80 -53.61 -22.86
N ALA A 258 -77.53 -54.51 -22.20
CA ALA A 258 -77.07 -55.87 -21.99
C ALA A 258 -76.76 -56.55 -23.33
N ALA A 259 -75.48 -56.75 -23.64
CA ALA A 259 -75.04 -57.41 -24.87
C ALA A 259 -75.62 -58.83 -25.00
N ALA A 260 -75.87 -59.50 -23.86
CA ALA A 260 -76.57 -60.78 -23.80
C ALA A 260 -77.98 -60.72 -24.39
N ASN A 261 -78.64 -59.56 -24.29
CA ASN A 261 -79.96 -59.37 -24.86
C ASN A 261 -79.91 -59.00 -26.33
N LYS A 262 -78.80 -58.52 -26.93
CA LYS A 262 -78.64 -58.15 -28.36
C LYS A 262 -78.89 -59.32 -29.32
N SER A 263 -79.90 -59.18 -30.19
CA SER A 263 -80.10 -60.14 -31.29
C SER A 263 -78.99 -59.95 -32.32
N THR A 264 -78.31 -61.04 -32.65
CA THR A 264 -77.25 -61.06 -33.67
C THR A 264 -77.65 -61.94 -34.84
N ASN A 265 -78.70 -62.77 -34.68
CA ASN A 265 -79.28 -63.56 -35.74
C ASN A 265 -80.77 -63.75 -35.48
N VAL A 266 -81.60 -63.07 -36.28
CA VAL A 266 -83.06 -63.08 -36.15
C VAL A 266 -83.65 -64.49 -36.24
N ALA A 267 -83.06 -65.39 -37.04
CA ALA A 267 -83.55 -66.75 -37.19
C ALA A 267 -83.25 -67.63 -35.97
N ALA A 268 -82.05 -67.49 -35.40
CA ALA A 268 -81.68 -68.23 -34.19
C ALA A 268 -82.39 -67.70 -32.94
N ASP A 269 -82.59 -66.38 -32.88
CA ASP A 269 -83.16 -65.70 -31.71
C ASP A 269 -84.70 -65.72 -31.71
N ALA A 270 -85.34 -66.11 -32.81
CA ALA A 270 -86.81 -66.14 -32.97
C ALA A 270 -87.56 -67.01 -31.93
N ALA A 271 -86.89 -67.95 -31.27
CA ALA A 271 -87.48 -68.79 -30.22
C ALA A 271 -87.20 -68.28 -28.79
N SER A 272 -86.35 -67.28 -28.62
CA SER A 272 -85.90 -66.80 -27.31
C SER A 272 -86.89 -65.83 -26.65
N ASP A 273 -87.20 -66.05 -25.38
CA ASP A 273 -87.92 -65.08 -24.53
C ASP A 273 -86.97 -64.14 -23.77
N THR A 274 -85.65 -64.35 -23.89
CA THR A 274 -84.64 -63.59 -23.16
C THR A 274 -83.91 -62.59 -24.07
N LYS A 275 -83.67 -62.95 -25.34
CA LYS A 275 -83.04 -62.08 -26.35
C LYS A 275 -84.12 -61.44 -27.22
N TYR A 276 -84.20 -60.10 -27.22
CA TYR A 276 -85.24 -59.30 -27.92
C TYR A 276 -86.58 -60.03 -27.99
N PRO A 277 -87.36 -60.09 -26.89
CA PRO A 277 -88.68 -60.74 -26.88
C PRO A 277 -89.61 -60.22 -28.00
N SER A 278 -89.38 -58.99 -28.46
CA SER A 278 -90.02 -58.40 -29.63
C SER A 278 -89.77 -59.16 -30.93
N VAL A 279 -88.58 -59.75 -31.15
CA VAL A 279 -88.27 -60.58 -32.33
C VAL A 279 -89.13 -61.84 -32.34
N LYS A 280 -89.21 -62.54 -31.20
CA LYS A 280 -90.11 -63.69 -31.06
C LYS A 280 -91.58 -63.29 -31.23
N ALA A 281 -92.00 -62.16 -30.66
CA ALA A 281 -93.36 -61.65 -30.82
C ALA A 281 -93.69 -61.33 -32.28
N ILE A 282 -92.80 -60.64 -33.01
CA ILE A 282 -92.96 -60.33 -34.44
C ILE A 282 -92.99 -61.61 -35.27
N LYS A 283 -92.08 -62.56 -35.02
CA LYS A 283 -92.05 -63.83 -35.74
C LYS A 283 -93.33 -64.63 -35.52
N THR A 284 -93.79 -64.73 -34.27
CA THR A 284 -95.05 -65.39 -33.91
C THR A 284 -96.23 -64.75 -34.64
N TYR A 285 -96.27 -63.41 -34.70
CA TYR A 285 -97.32 -62.69 -35.42
C TYR A 285 -97.26 -62.95 -36.93
N VAL A 286 -96.08 -62.84 -37.56
CA VAL A 286 -95.90 -63.05 -39.01
C VAL A 286 -96.20 -64.49 -39.40
N ASP A 287 -95.78 -65.47 -38.60
CA ASP A 287 -96.09 -66.88 -38.82
C ASP A 287 -97.60 -67.14 -38.72
N GLY A 288 -98.26 -66.56 -37.71
CA GLY A 288 -99.71 -66.64 -37.55
C GLY A 288 -100.49 -65.98 -38.69
N ALA A 289 -100.02 -64.83 -39.18
CA ALA A 289 -100.60 -64.14 -40.34
C ALA A 289 -100.39 -64.92 -41.66
N SER A 290 -99.22 -65.56 -41.83
CA SER A 290 -98.93 -66.39 -43.00
C SER A 290 -99.79 -67.66 -43.02
N ALA A 291 -100.11 -68.23 -41.85
CA ALA A 291 -101.00 -69.38 -41.73
C ALA A 291 -102.47 -69.05 -42.06
N THR A 292 -102.90 -67.79 -41.93
CA THR A 292 -104.28 -67.35 -42.23
C THR A 292 -104.49 -66.91 -43.69
N GLY A 293 -103.43 -66.73 -44.48
CA GLY A 293 -103.51 -66.30 -45.88
C GLY A 293 -103.65 -67.40 -46.94
N THR A 294 -103.78 -68.68 -46.54
CA THR A 294 -103.76 -69.83 -47.48
C THR A 294 -105.13 -70.45 -47.76
N THR A 295 -106.22 -69.73 -47.47
CA THR A 295 -107.57 -70.11 -47.93
C THR A 295 -108.10 -69.08 -48.91
N GLY A 296 -107.62 -69.15 -50.14
CA GLY A 296 -108.14 -68.48 -51.33
C GLY A 296 -108.11 -69.47 -52.48
#